data_AF-A0A453MCV1-F1
#
_entry.id   AF-A0A453MCV1-F1
#
_cell.length_a   1.000
_cell.length_b   1.000
_cell.length_c   1.000
_cell.angle_alpha   90.00
_cell.angle_beta   90.00
_cell.angle_gamma   90.00
#
_symmetry.space_group_name_H-M   'P 1'
#
loop_
_entity.id
_entity.type
_entity.pdbx_description
1 polymer ?
#
loop_
_entity_poly.entity_id
_entity_poly.type
_entity_poly.pdbx_seq_one_letter_code
_entity_poly.pdbx_strand_id
1 'polypeptide(L)'
;EMSESRKLDNNLVKELTMLCVKMKYHNTTTIRRCRLVTEALRKMDGKYLEIARSPTACVLQLCVKWCSHSERDPVFVALQPHLLDLSLDEHTVFLVHNIIK
;
A
#
# COMPACT_ATOMS: atom_id res chain seq x y z
N GLU A 1 22.91 -2.82 -16.03
CA GLU A 1 22.62 -1.74 -15.06
C GLU A 1 21.11 -1.56 -14.96
N MET A 2 20.61 -0.96 -13.88
CA MET A 2 19.21 -0.91 -13.38
C MET A 2 18.90 -2.01 -12.36
N SER A 3 18.68 -1.75 -11.08
CA SER A 3 18.71 -0.52 -10.29
C SER A 3 19.01 -0.97 -8.88
N GLU A 4 19.87 -0.25 -8.15
CA GLU A 4 19.94 -0.37 -6.69
C GLU A 4 18.51 -0.20 -6.17
N SER A 5 17.88 -1.30 -5.77
CA SER A 5 16.60 -1.29 -5.10
C SER A 5 16.82 -0.48 -3.84
N ARG A 6 16.40 0.80 -3.86
CA ARG A 6 16.40 1.69 -2.71
C ARG A 6 15.74 0.92 -1.58
N LYS A 7 16.59 0.42 -0.69
CA LYS A 7 16.17 -0.51 0.35
C LYS A 7 15.18 0.25 1.21
N LEU A 8 13.95 -0.24 1.26
CA LEU A 8 12.92 0.37 2.10
C LEU A 8 13.48 0.47 3.51
N ASP A 9 13.35 1.64 4.11
CA ASP A 9 13.88 1.88 5.45
C ASP A 9 13.36 0.82 6.42
N ASN A 10 14.27 0.18 7.17
CA ASN A 10 13.93 -0.94 8.03
C ASN A 10 12.95 -0.55 9.14
N ASN A 11 12.97 0.71 9.60
CA ASN A 11 12.00 1.21 10.56
C ASN A 11 10.63 1.37 9.91
N LEU A 12 10.56 1.93 8.70
CA LEU A 12 9.32 2.02 7.91
C LEU A 12 8.69 0.64 7.69
N VAL A 13 9.46 -0.37 7.30
CA VAL A 13 8.96 -1.75 7.12
C VAL A 13 8.33 -2.29 8.41
N LYS A 14 9.00 -2.08 9.56
CA LYS A 14 8.47 -2.51 10.86
C LYS A 14 7.17 -1.79 11.21
N GLU A 15 7.12 -0.47 11.03
CA GLU A 15 5.93 0.33 11.31
C GLU A 15 4.73 -0.09 10.45
N LEU A 16 4.95 -0.26 9.14
CA LEU A 16 3.90 -0.71 8.21
C LEU A 16 3.40 -2.11 8.56
N THR A 17 4.31 -3.02 8.93
CA THR A 17 3.95 -4.38 9.36
C THR A 17 3.06 -4.34 10.60
N MET A 18 3.41 -3.51 11.60
CA MET A 18 2.57 -3.34 12.79
C MET A 18 1.19 -2.76 12.45
N LEU A 19 1.12 -1.77 11.56
CA LEU A 19 -0.16 -1.21 11.10
C LEU A 19 -1.01 -2.27 10.39
N CYS A 20 -0.40 -3.13 9.56
CA CYS A 20 -1.08 -4.24 8.89
C CYS A 20 -1.75 -5.20 9.87
N VAL A 21 -0.99 -5.63 10.89
CA VAL A 21 -1.51 -6.51 11.94
C VAL A 21 -2.66 -5.84 12.69
N LYS A 22 -2.51 -4.55 13.06
CA LYS A 22 -3.56 -3.79 13.74
C LYS A 22 -4.85 -3.69 12.92
N MET A 23 -4.73 -3.48 11.61
CA MET A 23 -5.87 -3.41 10.70
C MET A 23 -6.56 -4.77 10.47
N LYS A 24 -5.80 -5.88 10.48
CA LYS A 24 -6.32 -7.24 10.25
C LYS A 24 -7.00 -7.86 11.47
N TYR A 25 -6.42 -7.68 12.67
CA TYR A 25 -6.79 -8.50 13.84
C TYR A 25 -7.71 -7.82 14.85
N HIS A 26 -7.72 -6.49 14.93
CA HIS A 26 -8.64 -5.87 15.86
C HIS A 26 -10.05 -5.84 15.27
N ASN A 27 -11.05 -6.17 16.09
CA ASN A 27 -12.47 -5.91 15.87
C ASN A 27 -12.70 -4.38 15.84
N THR A 28 -12.09 -3.75 14.84
CA THR A 28 -11.93 -2.31 14.72
C THR A 28 -13.22 -1.75 14.17
N THR A 29 -13.77 -0.79 14.90
CA THR A 29 -14.83 0.06 14.36
C THR A 29 -14.36 0.70 13.07
N THR A 30 -15.27 0.93 12.12
CA THR A 30 -14.96 1.55 10.82
C THR A 30 -14.10 2.81 10.98
N ILE A 31 -14.40 3.64 11.98
CA ILE A 31 -13.64 4.87 12.29
C ILE A 31 -12.17 4.59 12.66
N ARG A 32 -11.91 3.57 13.51
CA ARG A 32 -10.53 3.21 13.88
C ARG A 32 -9.77 2.66 12.67
N ARG A 33 -10.43 1.86 11.82
CA ARG A 33 -9.82 1.34 10.60
C ARG A 33 -9.43 2.46 9.64
N CYS A 34 -10.32 3.43 9.40
CA CYS A 34 -10.02 4.59 8.57
C CYS A 34 -8.79 5.35 9.07
N ARG A 35 -8.68 5.60 10.39
CA ARG A 35 -7.50 6.27 10.96
C ARG A 35 -6.19 5.51 10.70
N LEU A 36 -6.20 4.19 10.85
CA LEU A 36 -5.03 3.34 10.57
C LEU A 36 -4.65 3.36 9.09
N VAL A 37 -5.65 3.36 8.20
CA VAL A 37 -5.45 3.48 6.75
C VAL A 37 -4.82 4.82 6.40
N THR A 38 -5.37 5.93 6.90
CA THR A 38 -4.82 7.28 6.68
C THR A 38 -3.38 7.38 7.19
N GLU A 39 -3.09 6.84 8.38
CA GLU A 39 -1.74 6.83 8.94
C GLU A 39 -0.76 6.03 8.07
N ALA A 40 -1.16 4.83 7.64
CA ALA A 40 -0.36 4.01 6.76
C ALA A 40 -0.10 4.72 5.42
N LEU A 41 -1.13 5.25 4.77
CA LEU A 41 -1.00 5.95 3.48
C LEU A 41 -0.07 7.15 3.56
N ARG A 42 -0.11 7.94 4.65
CA ARG A 42 0.83 9.05 4.89
C ARG A 42 2.27 8.58 5.04
N LYS A 43 2.50 7.45 5.71
CA LYS A 43 3.86 6.88 5.87
C LYS A 43 4.42 6.31 4.57
N MET A 44 3.52 5.83 3.70
CA MET A 44 3.86 5.26 2.39
C MET A 44 3.97 6.30 1.27
N ASP A 45 3.62 7.56 1.55
CA ASP A 45 3.58 8.62 0.56
C ASP A 45 4.94 8.79 -0.14
N GLY A 46 4.90 8.93 -1.46
CA GLY A 46 6.07 8.95 -2.33
C GLY A 46 6.81 7.61 -2.51
N LYS A 47 6.39 6.51 -1.86
CA LYS A 47 7.07 5.20 -1.90
C LYS A 47 6.18 4.04 -2.35
N TYR A 48 5.02 4.34 -2.92
CA TYR A 48 4.01 3.33 -3.26
C TYR A 48 4.54 2.21 -4.17
N LEU A 49 5.34 2.53 -5.19
CA LEU A 49 5.90 1.54 -6.10
C LEU A 49 6.90 0.61 -5.41
N GLU A 50 7.80 1.17 -4.60
CA GLU A 50 8.80 0.41 -3.83
C GLU A 50 8.09 -0.54 -2.84
N ILE A 51 7.02 -0.07 -2.20
CA ILE A 51 6.21 -0.86 -1.28
C ILE A 51 5.42 -1.94 -2.02
N ALA A 52 4.80 -1.62 -3.15
CA ALA A 52 4.05 -2.57 -3.97
C ALA A 52 4.91 -3.76 -4.41
N ARG A 53 6.20 -3.56 -4.67
CA ARG A 53 7.16 -4.60 -5.05
C ARG A 53 7.90 -5.25 -3.86
N SER A 54 7.49 -4.94 -2.63
CA SER A 54 8.14 -5.43 -1.40
C SER A 54 7.26 -6.46 -0.67
N PRO A 55 7.81 -7.21 0.31
CA PRO A 55 7.01 -8.05 1.20
C PRO A 55 5.91 -7.27 1.97
N THR A 56 6.03 -5.94 2.05
CA THR A 56 5.09 -5.04 2.70
C THR A 56 3.92 -4.62 1.79
N ALA A 57 3.84 -5.12 0.56
CA ALA A 57 2.75 -4.84 -0.40
C ALA A 57 1.36 -5.14 0.18
N CYS A 58 1.24 -6.13 1.07
CA CYS A 58 -0.01 -6.47 1.72
C CYS A 58 -0.64 -5.31 2.52
N VAL A 59 0.19 -4.38 3.02
CA VAL A 59 -0.28 -3.19 3.76
C VAL A 59 -0.94 -2.21 2.80
N LEU A 60 -0.30 -1.96 1.66
CA LEU A 60 -0.82 -1.10 0.61
C LEU A 60 -2.11 -1.66 0.03
N GLN A 61 -2.17 -2.96 -0.25
CA GLN A 61 -3.39 -3.64 -0.70
C GLN A 61 -4.54 -3.47 0.30
N LEU A 62 -4.26 -3.60 1.60
CA LEU A 62 -5.25 -3.40 2.65
C LEU A 62 -5.74 -1.95 2.69
N CYS A 63 -4.82 -0.98 2.56
CA CYS A 63 -5.17 0.44 2.54
C CYS A 63 -6.08 0.76 1.37
N VAL A 64 -5.73 0.34 0.15
CA VAL A 64 -6.54 0.59 -1.06
C VAL A 64 -7.95 -0.03 -0.94
N LYS A 65 -8.06 -1.19 -0.29
CA LYS A 65 -9.36 -1.85 -0.07
C LYS A 65 -10.31 -1.04 0.82
N TRP A 66 -9.79 -0.28 1.79
CA TRP A 66 -10.59 0.38 2.83
C TRP A 66 -10.51 1.91 2.81
N CYS A 67 -9.65 2.49 1.97
CA CYS A 67 -9.49 3.93 1.88
C CYS A 67 -10.71 4.59 1.22
N SER A 68 -10.86 5.88 1.50
CA SER A 68 -11.77 6.74 0.77
C SER A 68 -11.29 7.00 -0.67
N HIS A 69 -12.18 7.47 -1.54
CA HIS A 69 -11.80 7.83 -2.91
C HIS A 69 -10.68 8.88 -2.95
N SER A 70 -10.77 9.91 -2.12
CA SER A 70 -9.74 10.97 -2.00
C SER A 70 -8.37 10.45 -1.54
N GLU A 71 -8.34 9.36 -0.78
CA GLU A 71 -7.10 8.72 -0.35
C GLU A 71 -6.54 7.77 -1.40
N ARG A 72 -7.38 7.28 -2.31
CA ARG A 72 -7.00 6.37 -3.38
C ARG A 72 -6.37 7.10 -4.56
N ASP A 73 -6.89 8.26 -4.92
CA ASP A 73 -6.39 9.07 -6.04
C ASP A 73 -4.88 9.28 -6.05
N PRO A 74 -4.20 9.73 -4.97
CA PRO A 74 -2.76 9.89 -4.98
C PRO A 74 -2.00 8.56 -5.17
N VAL A 75 -2.54 7.45 -4.65
CA VAL A 75 -1.98 6.11 -4.85
C VAL A 75 -2.11 5.69 -6.30
N PHE A 76 -3.26 5.95 -6.93
CA PHE A 76 -3.48 5.68 -8.35
C PHE A 76 -2.52 6.50 -9.22
N VAL A 77 -2.44 7.82 -9.01
CA VAL A 77 -1.56 8.71 -9.78
C VAL A 77 -0.10 8.25 -9.68
N ALA A 78 0.35 7.88 -8.48
CA ALA A 78 1.72 7.40 -8.28
C ALA A 78 2.02 6.05 -8.95
N LEU A 79 1.04 5.16 -9.03
CA LEU A 79 1.20 3.82 -9.62
C LEU A 79 0.81 3.76 -11.09
N GLN A 80 0.10 4.77 -11.62
CA GLN A 80 -0.44 4.83 -12.98
C GLN A 80 0.60 4.45 -14.05
N PRO A 81 1.85 4.95 -14.02
CA PRO A 81 2.85 4.62 -15.04
C PRO A 81 3.27 3.14 -15.03
N HIS A 82 3.00 2.42 -13.94
CA HIS A 82 3.45 1.05 -13.70
C HIS A 82 2.30 0.04 -13.62
N LEU A 83 1.04 0.45 -13.86
CA LEU A 83 -0.12 -0.45 -13.70
C LEU A 83 -0.06 -1.67 -14.62
N LEU A 84 0.46 -1.52 -15.85
CA LEU A 84 0.65 -2.65 -16.76
C LEU A 84 1.64 -3.65 -16.16
N ASP A 85 2.83 -3.21 -15.75
CA ASP A 85 3.83 -4.08 -15.11
C ASP A 85 3.28 -4.77 -13.86
N LEU A 86 2.60 -4.02 -13.00
CA LEU A 86 2.01 -4.53 -11.76
C LEU A 86 0.82 -5.48 -12.02
N SER A 87 0.15 -5.35 -13.15
CA SER A 87 -0.96 -6.25 -13.51
C SER A 87 -0.49 -7.62 -13.99
N LEU A 88 0.76 -7.70 -14.48
CA LEU A 88 1.37 -8.92 -14.98
C LEU A 88 2.07 -9.74 -13.88
N ASP A 89 2.24 -9.15 -12.69
CA ASP A 89 2.90 -9.77 -11.55
C ASP A 89 1.88 -10.39 -10.59
N GLU A 90 2.07 -11.67 -10.23
CA GLU A 90 1.13 -12.45 -9.44
C GLU A 90 0.89 -11.90 -8.02
N HIS A 91 1.85 -11.14 -7.47
CA HIS A 91 1.77 -10.59 -6.14
C HIS A 91 1.09 -9.21 -6.11
N THR A 92 1.15 -8.48 -7.22
CA THR A 92 0.65 -7.10 -7.33
C THR A 92 -0.63 -6.97 -8.16
N VAL A 93 -1.05 -8.00 -8.89
CA VAL A 93 -2.32 -8.00 -9.66
C VAL A 93 -3.53 -7.67 -8.79
N PHE A 94 -3.57 -8.14 -7.53
CA PHE A 94 -4.64 -7.83 -6.59
C PHE A 94 -4.65 -6.36 -6.17
N LEU A 95 -3.47 -5.72 -6.10
CA LEU A 95 -3.37 -4.28 -5.83
C LEU A 95 -4.00 -3.50 -6.98
N VAL A 96 -3.63 -3.81 -8.22
CA VAL A 96 -4.17 -3.15 -9.42
C VAL A 96 -5.69 -3.29 -9.49
N HIS A 97 -6.21 -4.50 -9.24
CA HIS A 97 -7.65 -4.73 -9.19
C HIS A 97 -8.35 -3.83 -8.15
N ASN A 98 -7.78 -3.66 -6.96
CA ASN A 98 -8.39 -2.84 -5.90
C ASN A 98 -8.29 -1.34 -6.16
N ILE A 99 -7.28 -0.88 -6.90
CA ILE A 99 -7.13 0.55 -7.22
C ILE A 99 -8.14 0.97 -8.29
N ILE A 100 -8.40 0.11 -9.28
CA ILE A 100 -9.27 0.40 -10.42
C ILE A 100 -10.76 0.23 -10.09
N LYS A 101 -11.09 -0.58 -9.07
CA LYS A 101 -12.46 -0.94 -8.69
C LYS A 101 -13.12 0.07 -7.76
#